data_AF-A0A853ILZ6-F1
#
_entry.id   AF-A0A853ILZ6-F1
#
_cell.length_a   1.000
_cell.length_b   1.000
_cell.length_c   1.000
_cell.angle_alpha   90.00
_cell.angle_beta   90.00
_cell.angle_gamma   90.00
#
_symmetry.space_group_name_H-M   'P 1'
#
loop_
_entity.id
_entity.type
_entity.pdbx_description
1 polymer ?
#
loop_
_entity_poly.entity_id
_entity_poly.type
_entity_poly.pdbx_seq_one_letter_code
_entity_poly.pdbx_strand_id
1 'polypeptide(L)' 'MATHTALQNKWYKHIQAWKQSNLTQKAYCEQHNLKTNQLSYWYRKFEHADVPQAATLAP' A
#
# COMPACT_ATOMS: atom_id res chain seq x y z
N MET A 1 -2.50 15.22 17.37
CA MET A 1 -1.35 14.30 17.47
C MET A 1 -1.08 13.70 16.09
N ALA A 2 -0.02 14.16 15.41
CA ALA A 2 0.26 13.89 13.99
C ALA A 2 0.91 12.50 13.76
N THR A 3 0.19 11.42 14.02
CA THR A 3 0.73 10.03 13.90
C THR A 3 0.38 9.35 12.56
N HIS A 4 -0.58 9.88 11.80
CA HIS A 4 -1.07 9.22 10.59
C HIS A 4 -0.13 9.38 9.38
N THR A 5 0.54 10.53 9.27
CA THR A 5 1.34 10.90 8.09
C THR A 5 2.68 10.13 8.02
N ALA A 6 3.32 9.87 9.17
CA ALA A 6 4.60 9.16 9.21
C ALA A 6 4.45 7.68 8.77
N LEU A 7 3.38 7.03 9.22
CA LEU A 7 3.06 5.66 8.84
C LEU A 7 2.72 5.58 7.34
N GLN A 8 1.91 6.52 6.86
CA GLN A 8 1.58 6.63 5.44
C GLN A 8 2.84 6.79 4.57
N ASN A 9 3.74 7.71 4.93
CA ASN A 9 4.99 7.91 4.19
C ASN A 9 5.89 6.65 4.20
N LYS A 10 5.94 5.93 5.33
CA LYS A 10 6.69 4.67 5.42
C LYS A 10 6.13 3.62 4.46
N TRP A 11 4.81 3.42 4.46
CA TRP A 11 4.17 2.44 3.59
C TRP A 11 4.19 2.84 2.12
N TYR A 12 4.08 4.13 1.81
CA TYR A 12 4.23 4.64 0.45
C TYR A 12 5.61 4.29 -0.13
N LYS A 13 6.69 4.54 0.63
CA LYS A 13 8.05 4.12 0.24
C LYS A 13 8.15 2.61 0.02
N HIS A 14 7.57 1.81 0.92
CA HIS A 14 7.58 0.35 0.77
C HIS A 14 6.84 -0.10 -0.49
N ILE A 15 5.71 0.52 -0.85
CA ILE A 15 4.94 0.18 -2.04
C ILE A 15 5.68 0.59 -3.31
N GLN A 16 6.34 1.76 -3.32
CA GLN A 16 7.17 2.16 -4.46
C GLN A 16 8.36 1.22 -4.65
N ALA A 17 9.07 0.88 -3.58
CA ALA A 17 10.17 -0.09 -3.62
C ALA A 17 9.67 -1.47 -4.07
N TRP A 18 8.53 -1.93 -3.54
CA TRP A 18 7.91 -3.19 -3.97
C TRP A 18 7.59 -3.20 -5.47
N LYS A 19 6.98 -2.12 -5.99
CA LYS A 19 6.69 -1.94 -7.42
C LYS A 19 7.94 -1.97 -8.29
N GLN A 20 9.04 -1.37 -7.82
CA GLN A 20 10.32 -1.36 -8.54
C GLN A 20 11.03 -2.72 -8.49
N SER A 21 10.90 -3.47 -7.40
CA SER A 21 11.51 -4.79 -7.26
C SER A 21 10.86 -5.86 -8.15
N ASN A 22 9.66 -5.61 -8.69
CA ASN A 22 8.88 -6.55 -9.50
C ASN A 22 8.65 -7.92 -8.82
N LEU A 23 8.68 -7.94 -7.48
CA LEU A 23 8.48 -9.12 -6.65
C LEU A 23 6.99 -9.32 -6.35
N THR A 24 6.61 -10.53 -5.96
CA THR A 24 5.27 -10.75 -5.38
C THR A 24 5.18 -10.08 -4.01
N GLN A 25 3.98 -9.69 -3.57
CA GLN A 25 3.76 -9.06 -2.26
C GLN A 25 4.32 -9.93 -1.12
N LYS A 26 4.17 -11.26 -1.24
CA LYS A 26 4.69 -12.23 -0.27
C LYS A 26 6.23 -12.20 -0.20
N ALA A 27 6.90 -12.33 -1.34
CA ALA A 27 8.36 -12.33 -1.39
C ALA A 27 8.97 -11.03 -0.84
N TYR A 28 8.37 -9.89 -1.19
CA TYR A 28 8.81 -8.60 -0.66
C TYR A 28 8.56 -8.48 0.85
N CYS A 29 7.41 -8.97 1.34
CA CYS A 29 7.11 -8.97 2.77
C CYS A 29 8.03 -9.90 3.56
N GLU A 30 8.40 -11.06 3.01
CA GLU A 30 9.34 -12.00 3.64
C GLU A 30 10.75 -11.39 3.73
N GLN A 31 11.23 -10.72 2.68
CA GLN A 31 12.55 -10.06 2.67
C GLN A 31 12.63 -8.88 3.65
N HIS A 32 11.57 -8.09 3.77
CA HIS A 32 11.55 -6.87 4.59
C HIS A 32 10.87 -7.05 5.95
N ASN A 33 10.54 -8.30 6.33
CA ASN A 33 9.81 -8.65 7.55
C ASN A 33 8.51 -7.84 7.75
N LEU A 34 7.79 -7.61 6.65
CA LEU A 34 6.53 -6.88 6.61
C LEU A 34 5.35 -7.85 6.66
N LYS A 35 4.18 -7.33 7.06
CA LYS A 35 2.93 -8.10 6.98
C LYS A 35 2.26 -7.86 5.63
N THR A 36 2.02 -8.93 4.87
CA THR A 36 1.34 -8.88 3.57
C THR A 36 -0.02 -8.18 3.67
N ASN A 37 -0.81 -8.50 4.71
CA ASN A 37 -2.12 -7.88 4.94
C ASN A 37 -2.04 -6.36 5.10
N GLN A 38 -0.96 -5.86 5.72
CA GLN A 38 -0.77 -4.41 5.84
C GLN A 38 -0.37 -3.79 4.50
N LEU A 39 0.53 -4.44 3.75
CA LEU A 39 0.92 -3.97 2.41
C LEU A 39 -0.31 -3.85 1.49
N SER A 40 -1.17 -4.88 1.45
CA SER A 40 -2.39 -4.86 0.63
C SER A 40 -3.40 -3.78 1.08
N TYR A 41 -3.54 -3.56 2.39
CA TYR A 41 -4.39 -2.49 2.92
C TYR A 41 -3.90 -1.11 2.47
N TRP A 42 -2.61 -0.82 2.65
CA TRP A 42 -2.02 0.45 2.24
C TRP A 42 -2.02 0.62 0.73
N TYR A 43 -1.78 -0.45 -0.03
CA TYR A 43 -1.85 -0.44 -1.49
C TYR A 43 -3.22 0.03 -1.98
N ARG A 44 -4.30 -0.62 -1.53
CA ARG A 44 -5.68 -0.22 -1.86
C ARG A 44 -5.97 1.19 -1.39
N LYS A 45 -5.52 1.56 -0.19
CA LYS A 45 -5.72 2.92 0.33
C LYS A 45 -5.05 3.99 -0.54
N PHE A 46 -3.88 3.72 -1.11
CA PHE A 46 -3.22 4.64 -2.04
C PHE A 46 -3.86 4.63 -3.43
N GLU A 47 -4.36 3.49 -3.91
CA GLU A 47 -5.12 3.44 -5.18
C GLU A 47 -6.46 4.18 -5.08
N HIS A 48 -7.18 4.03 -3.97
CA HIS A 48 -8.45 4.72 -3.75
C HIS A 48 -8.30 6.19 -3.31
N ALA A 49 -7.12 6.62 -2.86
CA ALA A 49 -6.89 8.03 -2.52
C ALA A 49 -6.79 8.92 -3.76
N ASP A 50 -6.53 8.36 -4.94
CA ASP A 50 -6.46 9.07 -6.23
C ASP A 50 -7.83 9.08 -6.95
N VAL A 51 -8.78 8.27 -6.50
CA VAL A 51 -10.14 8.24 -7.06
C VAL A 51 -11.08 9.00 -6.11
N PRO A 52 -11.56 10.20 -6.46
CA PRO A 52 -12.72 10.75 -5.79
C PRO A 52 -13.88 9.77 -6.00
N GLN A 53 -14.33 9.18 -4.90
CA GLN A 53 -15.57 8.41 -4.66
C GLN A 53 -16.70 8.59 -5.70
N ALA A 54 -16.51 8.16 -6.96
CA ALA A 54 -17.48 8.25 -8.04
C ALA A 54 -17.34 7.06 -9.01
N ALA A 55 -17.11 5.86 -8.48
CA ALA A 55 -17.32 4.62 -9.21
C ALA A 55 -17.75 3.52 -8.23
N THR A 56 -18.83 3.79 -7.51
CA THR A 56 -19.67 2.72 -6.97
C THR A 56 -20.62 2.29 -8.09
N LEU A 57 -20.85 0.97 -8.23
CA LEU A 57 -21.75 0.28 -9.19
C LEU A 57 -21.07 0.00 -10.54
N ALA A 58 -21.12 -1.18 -11.14
CA ALA A 58 -21.75 -2.50 -10.93
C ALA A 58 -21.26 -3.38 -12.12
N PRO A 59 -21.70 -4.63 -12.36
CA PRO A 59 -22.41 -5.61 -11.52
C PRO A 59 -21.55 -6.86 -11.18
#